data_AF-A0A8T6WNY9-F1
#
_entry.id   AF-A0A8T6WNY9-F1
#
_cell.length_a   1.000
_cell.length_b   1.000
_cell.length_c   1.000
_cell.angle_alpha   90.00
_cell.angle_beta   90.00
_cell.angle_gamma   90.00
#
_symmetry.space_group_name_H-M   'P 1'
#
loop_
_entity.id
_entity.type
_entity.pdbx_description
1 polymer ?
#
loop_
_entity_poly.entity_id
_entity_poly.type
_entity_poly.pdbx_seq_one_letter_code
_entity_poly.pdbx_strand_id
1 'polypeptide(L)' 'GRLFRRKDGKYLIYVPKDLAEDSMFPFKGASSIQVKIRFKIGGDKILIERWKEPKEEEEA' A
#
# COMPACT_ATOMS: atom_id res chain seq x y z
N GLY A 1 8.61 -3.47 -4.09
CA GLY A 1 8.62 -3.00 -2.69
C GLY A 1 9.23 -4.06 -1.79
N ARG A 2 9.61 -3.71 -0.55
CA ARG A 2 10.12 -4.68 0.44
C ARG A 2 9.16 -4.77 1.62
N LEU A 3 8.92 -5.98 2.13
CA LEU A 3 8.11 -6.23 3.33
C LEU A 3 9.03 -6.66 4.47
N PHE A 4 8.96 -6.00 5.62
CA PHE A 4 9.68 -6.40 6.82
C PHE A 4 8.71 -6.68 7.95
N ARG A 5 8.81 -7.88 8.55
CA ARG A 5 8.07 -8.21 9.76
C ARG A 5 8.88 -7.73 10.97
N ARG A 6 8.32 -6.81 11.73
CA ARG A 6 8.91 -6.31 12.99
C ARG A 6 8.63 -7.29 14.14
N LYS A 7 9.40 -7.18 15.23
CA LYS A 7 9.22 -7.99 16.44
C LYS A 7 7.88 -7.74 17.16
N ASP A 8 7.27 -6.58 16.94
CA ASP A 8 5.96 -6.19 17.48
C ASP A 8 4.77 -6.75 16.65
N GLY A 9 5.03 -7.64 15.68
CA GLY A 9 4.00 -8.22 14.83
C GLY A 9 3.50 -7.30 13.72
N LYS A 10 4.00 -6.06 13.62
CA LYS A 10 3.65 -5.12 12.55
C LYS A 10 4.49 -5.35 11.30
N TYR A 11 3.95 -4.95 10.15
CA TYR A 11 4.66 -5.00 8.88
C TYR A 11 5.07 -3.58 8.46
N LEU A 12 6.34 -3.42 8.08
CA LEU A 12 6.82 -2.22 7.40
C LEU A 12 6.88 -2.53 5.90
N ILE A 13 6.25 -1.68 5.08
CA ILE A 13 6.24 -1.81 3.62
C ILE A 13 7.06 -0.67 3.05
N TYR A 14 8.08 -0.99 2.26
CA TYR A 14 8.80 -0.02 1.46
C TYR A 14 8.24 -0.03 0.03
N VAL A 15 7.64 1.08 -0.37
CA VAL A 15 7.19 1.31 -1.75
C VAL A 15 8.28 2.12 -2.49
N PRO A 16 8.65 1.77 -3.74
CA PRO A 16 9.62 2.57 -4.49
C PRO A 16 9.19 4.03 -4.61
N LYS A 17 10.15 4.95 -4.52
CA LYS A 17 9.92 6.40 -4.60
C LYS A 17 9.21 6.82 -5.89
N ASP A 18 9.53 6.16 -6.99
CA ASP A 18 8.91 6.42 -8.30
C ASP A 18 7.41 6.05 -8.34
N LEU A 19 6.93 5.28 -7.35
CA LEU A 19 5.55 4.80 -7.26
C LEU A 19 4.74 5.48 -6.15
N ALA A 20 5.38 5.95 -5.08
CA ALA A 20 4.72 6.63 -3.97
C ALA A 20 5.64 7.61 -3.25
N GLU A 21 5.09 8.76 -2.83
CA GLU A 21 5.71 9.67 -1.88
C GLU A 21 5.28 9.33 -0.44
N ASP A 22 6.22 9.38 0.50
CA ASP A 22 5.97 9.16 1.92
C ASP A 22 5.28 10.38 2.53
N SER A 23 4.14 10.19 3.21
CA SER A 23 3.38 11.25 3.85
C SER A 23 4.09 11.85 5.07
N MET A 24 5.12 11.18 5.61
CA MET A 24 5.98 11.72 6.67
C MET A 24 7.12 12.60 6.13
N PHE A 25 7.30 12.67 4.81
CA PHE A 25 8.32 13.53 4.21
C PHE A 25 7.80 14.97 4.12
N PRO A 26 8.61 16.00 4.41
CA PRO A 26 8.16 17.39 4.59
C PRO A 26 7.62 18.06 3.32
N PHE A 27 7.55 17.34 2.19
CA PHE A 27 7.04 17.85 0.93
C PHE A 27 5.60 17.39 0.74
N LYS A 28 4.68 18.36 0.60
CA LYS A 28 3.29 18.08 0.23
C LYS A 28 3.26 17.75 -1.27
N GLY A 29 3.14 16.48 -1.61
CA GLY A 29 2.91 16.05 -2.99
C GLY A 29 1.69 16.77 -3.58
N ALA A 30 1.79 17.21 -4.84
CA ALA A 30 0.74 17.99 -5.51
C ALA A 30 -0.57 17.19 -5.73
N SER A 31 -0.47 15.85 -5.75
CA SER A 31 -1.60 14.93 -5.94
C SER A 31 -1.30 13.58 -5.31
N SER A 32 -2.25 13.02 -4.55
CA SER A 32 -2.17 11.66 -4.00
C SER A 32 -3.25 10.76 -4.62
N ILE A 33 -2.96 9.48 -4.80
CA ILE A 33 -3.92 8.48 -5.28
C ILE A 33 -4.09 7.35 -4.26
N GLN A 34 -5.32 6.89 -4.05
CA GLN A 34 -5.58 5.71 -3.23
C GLN A 34 -5.16 4.44 -3.98
N VAL A 35 -4.52 3.51 -3.26
CA VAL A 35 -4.06 2.23 -3.82
C VAL A 35 -4.48 1.07 -2.92
N LYS A 36 -4.73 -0.08 -3.54
CA LYS A 36 -4.95 -1.35 -2.86
C LYS A 36 -3.64 -2.10 -2.79
N ILE A 37 -3.18 -2.38 -1.57
CA ILE A 37 -1.96 -3.18 -1.35
C ILE A 37 -2.37 -4.59 -0.94
N ARG A 38 -1.91 -5.61 -1.68
CA ARG A 38 -2.09 -7.01 -1.32
C ARG A 38 -0.72 -7.66 -1.10
N PHE A 39 -0.60 -8.39 0.00
CA PHE A 39 0.57 -9.21 0.30
C PHE A 39 0.12 -10.48 1.01
N LYS A 40 0.94 -11.53 0.92
CA LYS A 40 0.73 -12.78 1.67
C LYS A 40 1.80 -12.89 2.74
N ILE A 41 1.42 -13.34 3.93
CA ILE A 41 2.38 -13.63 5.00
C ILE A 41 3.23 -14.82 4.56
N GLY A 42 4.55 -14.64 4.54
CA GLY A 42 5.50 -15.62 3.98
C GLY A 42 5.68 -15.54 2.46
N GLY A 43 4.98 -14.62 1.78
CA GLY A 43 5.21 -14.31 0.38
C GLY A 43 6.40 -13.35 0.19
N ASP A 44 7.00 -13.42 -1.00
CA ASP A 44 8.13 -12.61 -1.44
C ASP A 44 7.70 -11.33 -2.18
N LYS A 45 6.42 -11.24 -2.58
CA LYS A 45 5.89 -10.19 -3.45
C LYS A 45 4.79 -9.36 -2.79
N ILE A 46 4.78 -8.07 -3.12
CA ILE A 46 3.72 -7.12 -2.80
C ILE A 46 3.07 -6.69 -4.12
N LEU A 47 1.75 -6.81 -4.19
CA LEU A 47 0.95 -6.32 -5.31
C LEU A 47 0.34 -4.97 -4.95
N ILE A 48 0.51 -3.99 -5.82
CA ILE A 48 -0.02 -2.64 -5.66
C ILE A 48 -0.93 -2.38 -6.86
N GLU A 49 -2.21 -2.15 -6.59
CA GLU A 49 -3.22 -1.90 -7.60
C GLU A 49 -3.84 -0.52 -7.36
N ARG A 50 -4.30 0.16 -8.43
CA ARG A 50 -5.10 1.38 -8.26
C ARG A 50 -6.36 1.05 -7.46
N TRP A 51 -6.67 1.84 -6.44
CA TRP A 51 -7.91 1.67 -5.70
C TRP A 51 -9.08 1.96 -6.64
N LYS A 52 -10.02 1.01 -6.72
CA LYS A 52 -11.32 1.18 -7.36
C LYS A 52 -12.34 1.16 -6.24
N GLU A 53 -13.30 2.08 -6.27
CA GLU A 53 -14.43 2.04 -5.33
C GLU A 53 -15.05 0.64 -5.37
N PRO A 54 -15.27 0.00 -4.20
CA PRO A 54 -16.07 -1.21 -4.18
C PRO A 54 -17.45 -0.83 -4.73
N LYS A 55 -17.87 -1.47 -5.82
CA LYS A 55 -19.27 -1.43 -6.21
C LYS A 55 -20.02 -2.01 -5.02
N GLU A 56 -20.93 -1.24 -4.43
CA GLU A 56 -21.95 -1.78 -3.53
C GLU A 56 -22.61 -2.93 -4.29
N GLU A 57 -22.28 -4.16 -3.92
CA GLU A 57 -23.10 -5.30 -4.25
C GLU A 57 -24.39 -5.06 -3.46
N GLU A 58 -25.42 -4.57 -4.15
CA GLU A 58 -26.82 -4.61 -3.72
C GLU A 58 -27.05 -5.96 -3.03
N GLU A 59 -27.24 -5.93 -1.71
CA GLU A 59 -27.68 -7.08 -0.95
C GLU A 59 -29.00 -7.55 -1.57
N ALA A 60 -28.98 -8.74 -2.16
CA ALA A 60 -30.12 -9.43 -2.75
C ALA A 60 -31.09 -9.97 -1.69
#